data_AF-A0AAE0GJJ7-F1
#
_entry.id   AF-A0AAE0GJJ7-F1
#
_cell.length_a   1.000
_cell.length_b   1.000
_cell.length_c   1.000
_cell.angle_alpha   90.00
_cell.angle_beta   90.00
_cell.angle_gamma   90.00
#
_symmetry.space_group_name_H-M   'P 1'
#
loop_
_entity.id
_entity.type
_entity.pdbx_description
1 polymer ?
#
loop_
_entity_poly.entity_id
_entity_poly.type
_entity_poly.pdbx_seq_one_letter_code
_entity_poly.pdbx_strand_id
1 'polypeptide(L)'
;MEAGEKEMCCRLTRQQSNERVRACCEETVRVPKQNRTNDFELDFVNERRRQSGKEHCERLLSSRCLAGARAGCALSASRRCKPSLFKMLGFSRSNGADDLCTWESREACESTHMASCLLAVGLSCTEYARDTCDAAYTYNAPTLNR
;
A
#
# COMPACT_ATOMS: atom_id res chain seq x y z
N MET A 1 11.88 29.34 -16.32
CA MET A 1 10.65 29.69 -15.59
C MET A 1 10.03 28.38 -15.08
N GLU A 2 10.60 27.76 -14.04
CA GLU A 2 10.38 26.32 -13.76
C GLU A 2 10.00 25.95 -12.31
N ALA A 3 9.63 26.91 -11.47
CA ALA A 3 9.28 26.62 -10.07
C ALA A 3 7.76 26.69 -9.77
N GLY A 4 6.97 27.39 -10.61
CA GLY A 4 5.58 27.74 -10.29
C GLY A 4 4.51 26.72 -10.70
N GLU A 5 4.72 25.93 -11.76
CA GLU A 5 3.69 25.01 -12.28
C GLU A 5 3.65 23.67 -11.54
N LYS A 6 4.76 23.25 -10.93
CA LYS A 6 4.81 22.04 -10.09
C LYS A 6 3.99 22.20 -8.80
N GLU A 7 3.85 23.43 -8.31
CA GLU A 7 3.14 23.72 -7.06
C GLU A 7 1.60 23.72 -7.21
N MET A 8 1.08 23.95 -8.42
CA MET A 8 -0.36 24.13 -8.64
C MET A 8 -1.13 22.80 -8.75
N CYS A 9 -0.49 21.73 -9.22
CA CYS A 9 -1.06 20.38 -9.23
C CYS A 9 -1.28 19.84 -7.79
N CYS A 10 -0.48 20.33 -6.83
CA CYS A 10 -0.55 19.98 -5.42
C CYS A 10 -1.62 20.75 -4.63
N ARG A 11 -2.13 21.89 -5.14
CA ARG A 11 -3.07 22.75 -4.39
C ARG A 11 -4.54 22.53 -4.72
N LEU A 12 -4.91 22.04 -5.91
CA LEU A 12 -6.33 21.92 -6.32
C LEU A 12 -7.05 20.67 -5.81
N THR A 13 -6.32 19.64 -5.39
CA THR A 13 -6.91 18.40 -4.82
C THR A 13 -7.12 18.48 -3.29
N ARG A 14 -7.25 19.69 -2.74
CA ARG A 14 -7.36 19.94 -1.28
C ARG A 14 -8.75 19.68 -0.69
N GLN A 15 -9.75 19.32 -1.52
CA GLN A 15 -11.09 18.97 -1.05
C GLN A 15 -11.42 17.49 -1.32
N GLN A 16 -11.11 16.67 -0.31
CA GLN A 16 -11.94 15.56 0.19
C GLN A 16 -12.27 14.34 -0.69
N SER A 17 -11.36 13.81 -1.50
CA SER A 17 -11.32 12.35 -1.69
C SER A 17 -9.96 11.84 -2.16
N ASN A 18 -9.38 10.94 -1.36
CA ASN A 18 -8.19 10.14 -1.65
C ASN A 18 -6.83 10.86 -1.81
N GLU A 19 -6.23 11.22 -0.68
CA GLU A 19 -4.78 11.50 -0.54
C GLU A 19 -3.87 10.36 -1.06
N ARG A 20 -4.42 9.15 -1.25
CA ARG A 20 -3.68 7.96 -1.70
C ARG A 20 -3.39 7.93 -3.21
N VAL A 21 -4.22 8.59 -4.02
CA VAL A 21 -4.07 8.65 -5.49
C VAL A 21 -3.05 9.71 -5.89
N ARG A 22 -2.87 10.77 -5.08
CA ARG A 22 -1.96 11.90 -5.33
C ARG A 22 -0.52 11.50 -5.66
N ALA A 23 -0.01 10.44 -5.06
CA ALA A 23 1.38 10.06 -5.23
C ALA A 23 1.68 9.23 -6.50
N CYS A 24 0.66 8.84 -7.26
CA CYS A 24 0.85 8.05 -8.48
C CYS A 24 1.01 8.92 -9.74
N CYS A 25 0.62 10.19 -9.68
CA CYS A 25 0.43 11.04 -10.85
C CYS A 25 1.65 11.91 -11.21
N GLU A 26 2.74 11.84 -10.45
CA GLU A 26 3.85 12.82 -10.53
C GLU A 26 4.69 12.73 -11.82
N GLU A 27 4.67 11.62 -12.55
CA GLU A 27 5.63 11.38 -13.64
C GLU A 27 5.05 11.22 -15.05
N THR A 28 3.74 10.98 -15.22
CA THR A 28 3.18 10.62 -16.56
C THR A 28 1.86 11.26 -16.97
N VAL A 29 1.21 12.02 -16.08
CA VAL A 29 -0.13 12.54 -16.30
C VAL A 29 -0.06 14.00 -16.73
N ARG A 30 -0.64 14.35 -17.89
CA ARG A 30 -0.90 15.77 -18.21
C ARG A 30 -1.95 16.26 -17.22
N VAL A 31 -1.84 17.53 -16.78
CA VAL A 31 -2.74 18.21 -15.83
C VAL A 31 -4.15 17.61 -15.87
N PRO A 32 -4.67 17.06 -14.75
CA PRO A 32 -5.98 16.44 -14.75
C PRO A 32 -7.00 17.44 -15.25
N LYS A 33 -7.77 17.06 -16.27
CA LYS A 33 -8.81 17.93 -16.82
C LYS A 33 -10.03 17.82 -15.93
N GLN A 34 -10.55 18.97 -15.51
CA GLN A 34 -11.83 19.02 -14.84
C GLN A 34 -12.93 18.78 -15.88
N ASN A 35 -13.73 17.73 -15.69
CA ASN A 35 -14.85 17.44 -16.58
C ASN A 35 -16.05 18.38 -16.27
N ARG A 36 -17.13 18.24 -17.05
CA ARG A 36 -18.36 19.05 -16.86
C ARG A 36 -19.07 18.81 -15.52
N THR A 37 -18.77 17.71 -14.84
CA THR A 37 -19.31 17.35 -13.50
C THR A 37 -18.35 17.73 -12.36
N ASN A 38 -17.28 18.48 -12.64
CA ASN A 38 -16.21 18.87 -11.71
C ASN A 38 -15.29 17.74 -11.21
N ASP A 39 -15.34 16.57 -11.82
CA ASP A 39 -14.42 15.46 -11.51
C ASP A 39 -13.07 15.65 -12.23
N PHE A 40 -12.01 15.16 -11.59
CA PHE A 40 -10.67 15.15 -12.18
C PHE A 40 -10.46 13.85 -12.96
N GLU A 41 -10.36 13.96 -14.29
CA GLU A 41 -10.07 12.84 -15.17
C GLU A 41 -8.57 12.81 -15.54
N LEU A 42 -7.98 11.62 -15.52
CA LEU A 42 -6.60 11.42 -15.97
C LEU A 42 -6.57 11.47 -17.50
N ASP A 43 -5.88 12.47 -18.06
CA ASP A 43 -5.71 12.61 -19.51
C ASP A 43 -4.38 11.98 -19.96
N PHE A 44 -4.46 10.93 -20.78
CA PHE A 44 -3.32 10.22 -21.32
C PHE A 44 -3.16 10.46 -22.82
N VAL A 45 -1.92 10.70 -23.25
CA VAL A 45 -1.59 10.96 -24.67
C VAL A 45 -1.92 9.77 -25.58
N ASN A 46 -1.71 8.57 -25.07
CA ASN A 46 -1.97 7.32 -25.78
C ASN A 46 -2.06 6.17 -24.78
N GLU A 47 -2.57 5.05 -25.26
CA GLU A 47 -2.78 3.83 -24.49
C GLU A 47 -1.51 3.31 -23.81
N ARG A 48 -0.35 3.45 -24.47
CA ARG A 48 0.95 3.05 -23.90
C ARG A 48 1.28 3.86 -22.64
N ARG A 49 1.03 5.17 -22.64
CA ARG A 49 1.26 6.03 -21.46
C ARG A 49 0.28 5.71 -20.34
N ARG A 50 -0.99 5.43 -20.66
CA ARG A 50 -1.99 4.96 -19.68
C ARG A 50 -1.52 3.69 -18.99
N GLN A 51 -1.16 2.68 -19.77
CA GLN A 51 -0.72 1.38 -19.26
C GLN A 51 0.55 1.49 -18.40
N SER A 52 1.54 2.27 -18.85
CA SER A 52 2.75 2.53 -18.08
C SER A 52 2.46 3.25 -16.75
N GLY A 53 1.53 4.22 -16.74
CA GLY A 53 1.08 4.89 -15.53
C GLY A 53 0.34 3.94 -14.58
N LYS A 54 -0.50 3.04 -15.11
CA LYS A 54 -1.20 2.02 -14.34
C LYS A 54 -0.22 1.06 -13.66
N GLU A 55 0.75 0.52 -14.40
CA GLU A 55 1.79 -0.36 -13.86
C GLU A 55 2.64 0.33 -12.79
N HIS A 56 2.89 1.63 -12.93
CA HIS A 56 3.56 2.42 -11.91
C HIS A 56 2.69 2.59 -10.65
N CYS A 57 1.41 2.93 -10.81
CA CYS A 57 0.42 2.99 -9.75
C CYS A 57 0.35 1.66 -8.97
N GLU A 58 0.23 0.54 -9.66
CA GLU A 58 0.12 -0.79 -9.05
C GLU A 58 1.36 -1.11 -8.19
N ARG A 59 2.57 -0.83 -8.71
CA ARG A 59 3.83 -1.02 -7.96
C ARG A 59 3.94 -0.11 -6.75
N LEU A 60 3.53 1.15 -6.86
CA LEU A 60 3.57 2.09 -5.75
C LEU A 60 2.57 1.71 -4.65
N LEU A 61 1.33 1.39 -5.00
CA LEU A 61 0.29 1.04 -4.04
C LEU A 61 0.61 -0.27 -3.32
N SER A 62 1.04 -1.30 -4.06
CA SER A 62 1.45 -2.58 -3.46
C SER A 62 2.63 -2.40 -2.51
N SER A 63 3.65 -1.62 -2.89
CA SER A 63 4.80 -1.30 -2.04
C SER A 63 4.39 -0.57 -0.75
N ARG A 64 3.52 0.44 -0.86
CA ARG A 64 3.01 1.19 0.31
C ARG A 64 2.14 0.34 1.22
N CYS A 65 1.29 -0.51 0.65
CA CYS A 65 0.48 -1.46 1.38
C CYS A 65 1.39 -2.43 2.17
N LEU A 66 2.41 -2.99 1.53
CA LEU A 66 3.40 -3.86 2.18
C LEU A 66 4.18 -3.14 3.28
N ALA A 67 4.56 -1.88 3.07
CA ALA A 67 5.22 -1.08 4.09
C ALA A 67 4.34 -0.89 5.34
N GLY A 68 3.04 -0.61 5.16
CA GLY A 68 2.08 -0.56 6.27
C GLY A 68 1.86 -1.93 6.93
N ALA A 69 1.78 -2.99 6.11
CA ALA A 69 1.61 -4.36 6.58
C ALA A 69 2.77 -4.83 7.47
N ARG A 70 4.02 -4.41 7.19
CA ARG A 70 5.18 -4.74 8.04
C ARG A 70 4.96 -4.35 9.50
N ALA A 71 4.44 -3.16 9.77
CA ALA A 71 4.15 -2.72 11.13
C ALA A 71 3.05 -3.57 11.78
N GLY A 72 1.96 -3.84 11.06
CA GLY A 72 0.88 -4.70 11.54
C GLY A 72 1.32 -6.15 11.81
N CYS A 73 2.11 -6.72 10.91
CA CYS A 73 2.66 -8.06 11.04
C CYS A 73 3.66 -8.17 12.20
N ALA A 74 4.52 -7.17 12.42
CA ALA A 74 5.42 -7.14 13.57
C ALA A 74 4.65 -7.13 14.90
N LEU A 75 3.59 -6.33 15.01
CA LEU A 75 2.73 -6.30 16.20
C LEU A 75 1.99 -7.63 16.39
N SER A 76 1.49 -8.24 15.32
CA SER A 76 0.82 -9.54 15.38
C SER A 76 1.77 -10.65 15.83
N ALA A 77 2.98 -10.69 15.27
CA ALA A 77 4.03 -11.63 15.63
C ALA A 77 4.40 -11.50 17.10
N SER A 78 4.66 -10.28 17.59
CA SER A 78 4.98 -10.03 19.00
C SER A 78 3.87 -10.49 19.95
N ARG A 79 2.60 -10.28 19.60
CA ARG A 79 1.46 -10.76 20.39
C ARG A 79 1.37 -12.28 20.45
N ARG A 80 1.72 -12.97 19.37
CA ARG A 80 1.72 -14.44 19.31
C ARG A 80 2.90 -15.07 20.04
N CYS A 81 4.05 -14.40 20.03
CA CYS A 81 5.30 -14.90 20.61
C CYS A 81 5.56 -14.42 22.05
N LYS A 82 4.60 -13.72 22.66
CA LYS A 82 4.75 -13.26 24.04
C LYS A 82 4.68 -14.45 25.00
N PRO A 83 5.64 -14.63 25.92
CA PRO A 83 5.54 -15.67 26.94
C PRO A 83 4.34 -15.38 27.86
N SER A 84 3.68 -16.46 28.29
CA SER A 84 2.59 -16.36 29.28
C SER A 84 3.08 -15.69 30.56
N LEU A 85 2.28 -14.79 31.13
CA LEU A 85 2.60 -14.11 32.40
C LEU A 85 2.82 -15.10 33.54
N PHE A 86 2.07 -16.22 33.57
CA PHE A 86 2.28 -17.29 34.56
C PHE A 86 3.64 -17.97 34.43
N LYS A 87 4.18 -18.08 33.20
CA LYS A 87 5.53 -18.61 32.95
C LYS A 87 6.61 -17.58 33.29
N MET A 88 6.38 -16.30 32.98
CA MET A 88 7.29 -15.21 33.38
C MET A 88 7.41 -15.07 34.91
N LEU A 89 6.35 -15.36 35.66
CA LEU A 89 6.34 -15.26 37.12
C LEU A 89 6.83 -16.54 37.83
N GLY A 90 7.35 -17.53 37.09
CA GLY A 90 7.93 -18.74 37.67
C GLY A 90 6.93 -19.72 38.29
N PHE A 91 5.62 -19.49 38.12
CA PHE A 91 4.56 -20.36 38.66
C PHE A 91 4.37 -21.68 37.90
N SER A 92 5.08 -21.86 36.77
CA SER A 92 5.07 -23.09 35.98
C SER A 92 6.49 -23.44 35.55
N ARG A 93 7.02 -24.59 35.98
CA ARG A 93 8.24 -25.18 35.41
C ARG A 93 7.88 -25.72 34.02
N SER A 94 8.17 -24.97 32.97
CA SER A 94 7.99 -25.45 31.60
C SER A 94 8.99 -26.58 31.33
N ASN A 95 8.48 -27.79 31.15
CA ASN A 95 9.24 -28.92 30.64
C ASN A 95 9.56 -28.66 29.16
N GLY A 96 10.66 -27.96 28.87
CA GLY A 96 11.44 -27.99 27.62
C GLY A 96 10.76 -27.79 26.26
N ALA A 97 9.45 -27.54 26.19
CA ALA A 97 8.68 -27.49 24.94
C ALA A 97 7.99 -26.14 24.69
N ASP A 98 8.04 -25.22 25.67
CA ASP A 98 7.48 -23.87 25.58
C ASP A 98 8.56 -22.81 25.82
N ASP A 99 9.64 -22.91 25.06
CA ASP A 99 10.77 -21.99 25.08
C ASP A 99 10.41 -20.71 24.34
N LEU A 100 9.64 -19.80 24.94
CA LEU A 100 9.53 -18.39 24.49
C LEU A 100 10.06 -17.42 25.56
N CYS A 101 10.73 -17.96 26.58
CA CYS A 101 11.30 -17.20 27.69
C CYS A 101 12.72 -16.69 27.39
N THR A 102 13.39 -17.23 26.37
CA THR A 102 14.70 -16.74 25.91
C THR A 102 14.52 -15.73 24.77
N TRP A 103 15.51 -14.84 24.61
CA TRP A 103 15.49 -13.87 23.51
C TRP A 103 15.50 -14.56 22.14
N GLU A 104 16.39 -15.54 21.97
CA GLU A 104 16.59 -16.25 20.70
C GLU A 104 15.34 -16.98 20.21
N SER A 105 14.66 -17.68 21.12
CA SER A 105 13.44 -18.39 20.77
C SER A 105 12.27 -17.47 20.44
N ARG A 106 12.18 -16.31 21.12
CA ARG A 106 11.20 -15.27 20.79
C ARG A 106 11.47 -14.65 19.43
N GLU A 107 12.73 -14.36 19.11
CA GLU A 107 13.11 -13.82 17.81
C GLU A 107 12.83 -14.81 16.66
N ALA A 108 13.11 -16.10 16.86
CA ALA A 108 12.77 -17.16 15.90
C ALA A 108 11.24 -17.29 15.69
N CYS A 109 10.45 -17.21 16.77
CA CYS A 109 9.00 -17.18 16.70
C CYS A 109 8.49 -15.94 15.95
N GLU A 110 9.00 -14.76 16.31
CA GLU A 110 8.54 -13.49 15.74
C GLU A 110 8.87 -13.38 14.25
N SER A 111 10.08 -13.78 13.85
CA SER A 111 10.49 -13.80 12.44
C SER A 111 9.65 -14.77 11.60
N THR A 112 9.33 -15.95 12.14
CA THR A 112 8.46 -16.94 11.45
C THR A 112 7.03 -16.41 11.29
N HIS A 113 6.46 -15.82 12.34
CA HIS A 113 5.11 -15.23 12.26
C HIS A 113 5.06 -13.98 11.38
N MET A 114 6.12 -13.18 11.38
CA MET A 114 6.23 -12.01 10.51
C MET A 114 6.31 -12.43 9.04
N ALA A 115 7.14 -13.42 8.70
CA ALA A 115 7.28 -13.93 7.33
C ALA A 115 5.95 -14.50 6.80
N SER A 116 5.28 -15.34 7.59
CA SER A 116 3.97 -15.91 7.21
C SER A 116 2.89 -14.82 7.06
N CYS A 117 2.86 -13.83 7.94
CA CYS A 117 1.94 -12.69 7.83
C CYS A 117 2.20 -11.86 6.56
N LEU A 118 3.46 -11.55 6.24
CA LEU A 118 3.81 -10.78 5.04
C LEU A 118 3.48 -11.53 3.75
N LEU A 119 3.68 -12.85 3.71
CA LEU A 119 3.27 -13.68 2.57
C LEU A 119 1.76 -13.65 2.36
N ALA A 120 0.98 -13.77 3.44
CA ALA A 120 -0.48 -13.71 3.36
C ALA A 120 -0.99 -12.33 2.89
N VAL A 121 -0.42 -11.25 3.41
CA VAL A 121 -0.84 -9.88 3.08
C VAL A 121 -0.36 -9.45 1.69
N GLY A 122 0.73 -10.02 1.17
CA GLY A 122 1.27 -9.65 -0.15
C GLY A 122 0.29 -9.86 -1.31
N LEU A 123 -0.51 -10.92 -1.25
CA LEU A 123 -1.57 -11.18 -2.24
C LEU A 123 -2.66 -10.08 -2.16
N SER A 124 -3.15 -9.80 -0.95
CA SER A 124 -4.16 -8.76 -0.73
C SER A 124 -3.67 -7.36 -1.11
N CYS A 125 -2.39 -7.04 -0.88
CA CYS A 125 -1.81 -5.77 -1.31
C CYS A 125 -1.72 -5.65 -2.84
N THR A 126 -1.47 -6.76 -3.54
CA THR A 126 -1.43 -6.79 -5.01
C THR A 126 -2.83 -6.61 -5.58
N GLU A 127 -3.82 -7.32 -5.03
CA GLU A 127 -5.23 -7.21 -5.41
C GLU A 127 -5.77 -5.80 -5.16
N TYR A 128 -5.56 -5.25 -3.96
CA TYR A 128 -5.92 -3.87 -3.64
C TYR A 128 -5.32 -2.85 -4.61
N ALA A 129 -4.04 -3.02 -4.96
CA ALA A 129 -3.36 -2.15 -5.90
C ALA A 129 -3.98 -2.22 -7.30
N ARG A 130 -4.27 -3.43 -7.79
CA ARG A 130 -4.94 -3.65 -9.07
C ARG A 130 -6.32 -3.01 -9.09
N ASP A 131 -7.18 -3.35 -8.15
CA ASP A 131 -8.56 -2.83 -8.10
C ASP A 131 -8.59 -1.31 -8.04
N THR A 132 -7.71 -0.71 -7.24
CA THR A 132 -7.62 0.75 -7.11
C THR A 132 -7.12 1.41 -8.38
N CYS A 133 -6.05 0.87 -8.99
CA CYS A 133 -5.47 1.45 -10.19
C CYS A 133 -6.34 1.16 -11.44
N ASP A 134 -7.02 0.02 -11.52
CA ASP A 134 -7.99 -0.26 -12.57
C ASP A 134 -9.14 0.76 -12.56
N ALA A 135 -9.71 1.04 -11.39
CA ALA A 135 -10.76 2.04 -11.25
C ALA A 135 -10.31 3.46 -11.64
N ALA A 136 -9.07 3.83 -11.34
CA ALA A 136 -8.54 5.16 -11.65
C ALA A 136 -8.05 5.32 -13.10
N TYR A 137 -7.58 4.22 -13.73
CA TYR A 137 -7.02 4.22 -15.08
C TYR A 137 -7.97 3.61 -16.11
N THR A 138 -9.27 3.46 -15.81
CA THR A 138 -10.26 3.01 -16.80
C THR A 138 -10.20 3.90 -18.04
N TYR A 139 -9.93 3.29 -19.19
CA TYR A 139 -9.91 4.01 -20.47
C TYR A 139 -11.34 4.22 -20.94
N ASN A 140 -11.87 5.42 -20.76
CA ASN A 140 -12.96 5.88 -21.60
C ASN A 140 -12.32 6.26 -22.93
N ALA A 141 -12.37 5.35 -23.92
CA ALA A 141 -11.99 5.71 -25.27
C ALA A 141 -12.78 6.96 -25.66
N PRO A 142 -12.14 8.05 -26.14
CA PRO A 142 -12.89 9.05 -26.86
C PRO A 142 -13.54 8.31 -28.02
N THR A 143 -14.86 8.24 -28.04
CA THR A 143 -15.57 7.93 -29.28
C THR A 143 -15.08 8.97 -30.27
N LEU A 144 -14.24 8.56 -31.21
CA LEU A 144 -13.91 9.33 -32.41
C LEU A 144 -15.22 9.47 -33.20
N ASN A 145 -16.05 10.40 -32.78
CA ASN A 145 -17.18 10.89 -33.55
C ASN A 145 -16.87 12.33 -33.94
N ARG A 146 -16.39 12.43 -35.18
CA ARG A 146 -16.49 13.53 -36.14
C ARG A 146 -15.47 14.67 -36.07
#